data_AF-A0A023Q196-F1
#
_entry.id   AF-A0A023Q196-F1
#
_cell.length_a   1.000
_cell.length_b   1.000
_cell.length_c   1.000
_cell.angle_alpha   90.00
_cell.angle_beta   90.00
_cell.angle_gamma   90.00
#
_symmetry.space_group_name_H-M   'P 1'
#
loop_
_entity.id
_entity.type
_entity.pdbx_description
1 polymer ?
#
loop_
_entity_poly.entity_id
_entity_poly.type
_entity_poly.pdbx_seq_one_letter_code
_entity_poly.pdbx_strand_id
1 'polypeptide(L)'
;DAIQCIKLVKKHKLCVPFPSCDRVLDQLMKLKSPAVVAWDFYLEILGCGYPPNLYNFNILMNKFCKERKVKEASKVFDEMSRSGLRPTVVSYNTLINGYCKLGNLDEGFRLKKVMEENRLAPDTFTYSALINGLCKDGRVDDANQVFDEMSNKGLAPNDVIYTTLLNGFCKNGKVSLAMELYRRLLMKGVKPDLIMYNTLINVLCKSGNIIEARNLIDEMSLKGLKADKITYTTIIDGYCKDGKLDAALEIRKRMKREGIELDNVAYT
;
A
#
# COMPACT_ATOMS: atom_id res chain seq x y z
N ASP A 1 -37.08 12.64 -3.89
CA ASP A 1 -35.94 12.39 -3.02
C ASP A 1 -36.22 11.14 -2.18
N ALA A 2 -35.64 9.98 -2.50
CA ALA A 2 -36.06 8.68 -1.95
C ALA A 2 -35.91 8.60 -0.41
N ILE A 3 -34.93 9.33 0.14
CA ILE A 3 -34.69 9.46 1.58
C ILE A 3 -35.85 10.20 2.26
N GLN A 4 -36.38 11.27 1.64
CA GLN A 4 -37.53 12.00 2.18
C GLN A 4 -38.81 11.15 2.18
N CYS A 5 -39.02 10.33 1.14
CA CYS A 5 -40.16 9.41 1.10
C CYS A 5 -40.08 8.39 2.24
N ILE A 6 -38.89 7.84 2.53
CA ILE A 6 -38.68 6.90 3.65
C ILE A 6 -38.92 7.59 5.00
N LYS A 7 -38.45 8.83 5.18
CA LYS A 7 -38.73 9.64 6.39
C LYS A 7 -40.23 9.92 6.58
N LEU A 8 -40.96 10.15 5.50
CA LEU A 8 -42.43 10.35 5.54
C LEU A 8 -43.16 9.05 5.88
N VAL A 9 -42.77 7.92 5.28
CA VAL A 9 -43.33 6.58 5.58
C VAL A 9 -43.14 6.24 7.07
N LYS A 10 -41.98 6.61 7.66
CA LYS A 10 -41.70 6.50 9.10
C LYS A 10 -42.56 7.41 9.97
N LYS A 11 -42.77 8.67 9.57
CA LYS A 11 -43.69 9.61 10.28
C LYS A 11 -45.10 9.01 10.41
N HIS A 12 -45.49 8.19 9.45
CA HIS A 12 -46.78 7.50 9.42
C HIS A 12 -46.74 6.04 9.94
N LYS A 13 -45.64 5.59 10.57
CA LYS A 13 -45.45 4.21 11.08
C LYS A 13 -45.68 3.10 10.03
N LEU A 14 -45.50 3.42 8.75
CA LEU A 14 -45.63 2.46 7.67
C LEU A 14 -44.33 1.65 7.55
N CYS A 15 -44.45 0.35 7.31
CA CYS A 15 -43.30 -0.53 7.10
C CYS A 15 -42.67 -0.22 5.73
N VAL A 16 -41.39 0.19 5.70
CA VAL A 16 -40.68 0.42 4.45
C VAL A 16 -40.30 -0.94 3.85
N PRO A 17 -40.64 -1.24 2.58
CA PRO A 17 -40.22 -2.49 1.96
C PRO A 17 -38.69 -2.57 1.86
N PHE A 18 -38.08 -3.58 2.49
CA PHE A 18 -36.62 -3.78 2.45
C PHE A 18 -36.01 -3.82 1.03
N PRO A 19 -36.67 -4.39 -0.01
CA PRO A 19 -36.14 -4.34 -1.37
C PRO A 19 -35.95 -2.92 -1.93
N SER A 20 -36.77 -1.95 -1.47
CA SER A 20 -36.62 -0.55 -1.85
C SER A 20 -35.43 0.09 -1.13
N CYS A 21 -35.18 -0.28 0.13
CA CYS A 21 -34.00 0.16 0.88
C CYS A 21 -32.71 -0.36 0.26
N ASP A 22 -32.68 -1.61 -0.21
CA ASP A 22 -31.50 -2.21 -0.86
C ASP A 22 -31.05 -1.41 -2.08
N ARG A 23 -32.01 -1.03 -2.95
CA ARG A 23 -31.71 -0.22 -4.14
C ARG A 23 -31.16 1.16 -3.79
N VAL A 24 -31.75 1.82 -2.78
CA VAL A 24 -31.29 3.14 -2.33
C VAL A 24 -29.89 3.03 -1.72
N LEU A 25 -29.67 2.02 -0.86
CA LEU A 25 -28.39 1.79 -0.20
C LEU A 25 -27.28 1.48 -1.21
N ASP A 26 -27.53 0.58 -2.16
CA ASP A 26 -26.60 0.24 -3.23
C ASP A 26 -26.25 1.46 -4.09
N GLN A 27 -27.24 2.28 -4.43
CA GLN A 27 -27.02 3.54 -5.15
C GLN A 27 -26.19 4.53 -4.33
N LEU A 28 -26.47 4.71 -3.04
CA LEU A 28 -25.70 5.56 -2.15
C LEU A 28 -24.27 5.05 -1.91
N MET A 29 -24.06 3.75 -1.97
CA MET A 29 -22.73 3.14 -1.86
C MET A 29 -21.91 3.32 -3.14
N LYS A 30 -22.52 3.15 -4.32
CA LYS A 30 -21.85 3.24 -5.63
C LYS A 30 -21.59 4.67 -6.11
N LEU A 31 -22.46 5.62 -5.79
CA LEU A 31 -22.29 7.00 -6.20
C LEU A 31 -21.15 7.71 -5.44
N LYS A 32 -20.62 8.80 -6.02
CA LYS A 32 -19.70 9.75 -5.36
C LYS A 32 -20.36 10.57 -4.23
N SER A 33 -21.51 10.13 -3.72
CA SER A 33 -22.15 10.71 -2.55
C SER A 33 -21.21 10.62 -1.33
N PRO A 34 -21.27 11.57 -0.39
CA PRO A 34 -20.51 11.49 0.85
C PRO A 34 -20.88 10.22 1.65
N ALA A 35 -19.89 9.55 2.22
CA ALA A 35 -20.05 8.35 3.05
C ALA A 35 -21.03 8.57 4.20
N VAL A 36 -21.05 9.78 4.77
CA VAL A 36 -21.96 10.16 5.87
C VAL A 36 -23.44 10.02 5.47
N VAL A 37 -23.81 10.36 4.23
CA VAL A 37 -25.20 10.25 3.77
C VAL A 37 -25.64 8.78 3.69
N ALA A 38 -24.75 7.93 3.16
CA ALA A 38 -25.00 6.48 3.09
C ALA A 38 -25.04 5.86 4.50
N TRP A 39 -24.20 6.35 5.41
CA TRP A 39 -24.16 5.89 6.79
C TRP A 39 -25.41 6.26 7.59
N ASP A 40 -25.82 7.53 7.54
CA ASP A 40 -27.02 8.02 8.23
C ASP A 40 -28.27 7.27 7.74
N PHE A 41 -28.36 7.04 6.42
CA PHE A 41 -29.43 6.23 5.85
C PHE A 41 -29.38 4.78 6.32
N TYR A 42 -28.18 4.18 6.39
CA TYR A 42 -28.03 2.80 6.84
C TYR A 42 -28.39 2.63 8.31
N LEU A 43 -27.95 3.53 9.19
CA LEU A 43 -28.36 3.58 10.60
C LEU A 43 -29.87 3.72 10.74
N GLU A 44 -30.51 4.55 9.92
CA GLU A 44 -31.95 4.74 9.96
C GLU A 44 -32.71 3.45 9.63
N ILE A 45 -32.31 2.72 8.59
CA ILE A 45 -33.00 1.47 8.22
C ILE A 45 -32.72 0.34 9.23
N LEU A 46 -31.52 0.29 9.84
CA LEU A 46 -31.22 -0.64 10.94
C LEU A 46 -32.17 -0.41 12.13
N GLY A 47 -32.43 0.85 12.49
CA GLY A 47 -33.41 1.21 13.52
C GLY A 47 -34.86 0.81 13.20
N CYS A 48 -35.17 0.52 11.92
CA CYS A 48 -36.46 0.02 11.46
C CYS A 48 -36.52 -1.53 11.41
N GLY A 49 -35.50 -2.23 11.90
CA GLY A 49 -35.43 -3.70 11.86
C GLY A 49 -34.89 -4.28 10.57
N TYR A 50 -34.25 -3.46 9.71
CA TYR A 50 -33.52 -3.98 8.55
C TYR A 50 -32.37 -4.87 9.02
N PRO A 51 -32.15 -6.06 8.41
CA PRO A 51 -31.12 -6.99 8.86
C PRO A 51 -29.72 -6.41 8.64
N PRO A 52 -28.84 -6.37 9.66
CA PRO A 52 -27.48 -5.89 9.51
C PRO A 52 -26.67 -6.80 8.59
N ASN A 53 -25.83 -6.20 7.75
CA ASN A 53 -25.04 -6.92 6.74
C ASN A 53 -23.59 -6.46 6.75
N LEU A 54 -22.68 -7.42 6.95
CA LEU A 54 -21.23 -7.19 7.03
C LEU A 54 -20.66 -6.47 5.79
N TYR A 55 -21.16 -6.79 4.60
CA TYR A 55 -20.71 -6.19 3.34
C TYR A 55 -20.96 -4.68 3.33
N ASN A 56 -22.15 -4.25 3.78
CA ASN A 56 -22.54 -2.83 3.83
C ASN A 56 -21.65 -2.04 4.79
N PHE A 57 -21.38 -2.60 5.98
CA PHE A 57 -20.45 -2.01 6.93
C PHE A 57 -19.03 -1.88 6.34
N ASN A 58 -18.48 -2.95 5.74
CA ASN A 58 -17.14 -2.91 5.16
C ASN A 58 -17.03 -1.89 4.02
N ILE A 59 -18.05 -1.75 3.17
CA ILE A 59 -18.09 -0.71 2.14
C ILE A 59 -18.05 0.68 2.75
N LEU A 60 -18.91 0.95 3.74
CA LEU A 60 -18.99 2.26 4.38
C LEU A 60 -17.68 2.63 5.07
N MET A 61 -17.08 1.68 5.80
CA MET A 61 -15.75 1.85 6.38
C MET A 61 -14.70 2.20 5.32
N ASN A 62 -14.63 1.45 4.23
CA ASN A 62 -13.70 1.73 3.14
C ASN A 62 -13.96 3.10 2.50
N LYS A 63 -15.22 3.49 2.34
CA LYS A 63 -15.61 4.80 1.79
C LYS A 63 -15.15 5.94 2.72
N PHE A 64 -15.39 5.83 4.02
CA PHE A 64 -14.88 6.78 5.02
C PHE A 64 -13.35 6.84 5.05
N CYS A 65 -12.65 5.70 4.95
CA CYS A 65 -11.18 5.66 4.84
C CYS A 65 -10.68 6.38 3.59
N LYS A 66 -11.35 6.22 2.44
CA LYS A 66 -11.02 6.94 1.19
C LYS A 66 -11.25 8.45 1.31
N GLU A 67 -12.26 8.87 2.08
CA GLU A 67 -12.51 10.27 2.43
C GLU A 67 -11.57 10.83 3.51
N ARG A 68 -10.57 10.05 3.97
CA ARG A 68 -9.67 10.39 5.10
C ARG A 68 -10.40 10.61 6.43
N LYS A 69 -11.63 10.11 6.58
CA LYS A 69 -12.45 10.19 7.80
C LYS A 69 -12.38 8.88 8.61
N VAL A 70 -11.17 8.45 8.96
CA VAL A 70 -10.95 7.14 9.60
C VAL A 70 -11.61 7.04 10.99
N LYS A 71 -11.78 8.16 11.71
CA LYS A 71 -12.56 8.18 12.95
C LYS A 71 -14.03 7.78 12.75
N GLU A 72 -14.64 8.23 11.65
CA GLU A 72 -16.01 7.83 11.30
C GLU A 72 -16.05 6.35 10.86
N ALA A 73 -15.03 5.88 10.12
CA ALA A 73 -14.89 4.45 9.82
C ALA A 73 -14.81 3.59 11.10
N SER A 74 -14.13 4.08 12.14
CA SER A 74 -14.06 3.42 13.45
C SER A 74 -15.43 3.32 14.12
N LYS A 75 -16.25 4.38 14.07
CA LYS A 75 -17.62 4.33 14.59
C LYS A 75 -18.48 3.30 13.86
N VAL A 76 -18.33 3.21 12.53
CA VAL A 76 -19.01 2.19 11.71
C VAL A 76 -18.59 0.78 12.12
N PHE A 77 -17.30 0.57 12.43
CA PHE A 77 -16.77 -0.70 12.91
C PHE A 77 -17.31 -1.08 14.30
N ASP A 78 -17.40 -0.12 15.23
CA ASP A 78 -17.98 -0.36 16.55
C ASP A 78 -19.47 -0.72 16.44
N GLU A 79 -20.20 -0.03 15.57
CA GLU A 79 -21.62 -0.26 15.36
C GLU A 79 -21.93 -1.61 14.71
N MET A 80 -21.03 -2.13 13.87
CA MET A 80 -21.12 -3.50 13.34
C MET A 80 -21.25 -4.51 14.49
N SER A 81 -20.44 -4.36 15.54
CA SER A 81 -20.47 -5.23 16.71
C SER A 81 -21.75 -5.03 17.54
N ARG A 82 -22.20 -3.79 17.71
CA ARG A 82 -23.48 -3.48 18.38
C ARG A 82 -24.68 -4.05 17.66
N SER A 83 -24.61 -4.15 16.34
CA SER A 83 -25.61 -4.80 15.49
C SER A 83 -25.55 -6.33 15.52
N GLY A 84 -24.73 -6.93 16.41
CA GLY A 84 -24.61 -8.37 16.57
C GLY A 84 -23.75 -9.08 15.51
N LEU A 85 -23.09 -8.33 14.63
CA LEU A 85 -22.17 -8.89 13.64
C LEU A 85 -20.76 -9.00 14.22
N ARG A 86 -20.01 -10.03 13.80
CA ARG A 86 -18.59 -10.17 14.16
C ARG A 86 -17.71 -9.56 13.07
N PRO A 87 -16.80 -8.64 13.42
CA PRO A 87 -15.80 -8.15 12.48
C PRO A 87 -14.95 -9.29 11.93
N THR A 88 -14.54 -9.16 10.66
CA THR A 88 -13.73 -10.14 9.94
C THR A 88 -12.34 -9.59 9.63
N VAL A 89 -11.46 -10.43 9.09
CA VAL A 89 -10.13 -10.01 8.58
C VAL A 89 -10.26 -8.78 7.66
N VAL A 90 -11.26 -8.75 6.78
CA VAL A 90 -11.51 -7.62 5.87
C VAL A 90 -11.86 -6.34 6.63
N SER A 91 -12.68 -6.44 7.68
CA SER A 91 -13.09 -5.31 8.52
C SER A 91 -11.88 -4.69 9.22
N TYR A 92 -11.04 -5.52 9.86
CA TYR A 92 -9.79 -5.07 10.48
C TYR A 92 -8.81 -4.46 9.47
N ASN A 93 -8.55 -5.16 8.36
CA ASN A 93 -7.64 -4.68 7.32
C ASN A 93 -8.06 -3.34 6.73
N THR A 94 -9.37 -3.09 6.62
CA THR A 94 -9.91 -1.81 6.15
C THR A 94 -9.54 -0.65 7.08
N LEU A 95 -9.65 -0.83 8.41
CA LEU A 95 -9.24 0.19 9.38
C LEU A 95 -7.73 0.31 9.49
N ILE A 96 -7.00 -0.81 9.59
CA ILE A 96 -5.54 -0.82 9.71
C ILE A 96 -4.93 -0.06 8.54
N ASN A 97 -5.35 -0.36 7.31
CA ASN A 97 -4.91 0.37 6.12
C ASN A 97 -5.31 1.86 6.15
N GLY A 98 -6.51 2.18 6.65
CA GLY A 98 -6.96 3.56 6.83
C GLY A 98 -6.05 4.36 7.77
N TYR A 99 -5.77 3.82 8.97
CA TYR A 99 -4.91 4.44 9.97
C TYR A 99 -3.45 4.56 9.50
N CYS A 100 -2.88 3.50 8.90
CA CYS A 100 -1.53 3.52 8.35
C CYS A 100 -1.36 4.57 7.25
N LYS A 101 -2.38 4.76 6.39
CA LYS A 101 -2.36 5.81 5.35
C LYS A 101 -2.44 7.23 5.90
N LEU A 102 -3.00 7.41 7.10
CA LEU A 102 -3.01 8.70 7.81
C LEU A 102 -1.77 8.91 8.69
N GLY A 103 -0.84 7.95 8.74
CA GLY A 103 0.34 8.01 9.60
C GLY A 103 0.08 7.64 11.06
N ASN A 104 -1.14 7.25 11.44
CA ASN A 104 -1.42 6.78 12.79
C ASN A 104 -1.09 5.29 12.91
N LEU A 105 0.20 4.99 13.02
CA LEU A 105 0.70 3.61 13.08
C LEU A 105 0.33 2.92 14.39
N ASP A 106 0.31 3.65 15.51
CA ASP A 106 -0.03 3.12 16.83
C ASP A 106 -1.40 2.44 16.82
N GLU A 107 -2.39 3.10 16.22
CA GLU A 107 -3.74 2.53 16.08
C GLU A 107 -3.78 1.35 15.11
N GLY A 108 -2.98 1.39 14.03
CA GLY A 108 -2.80 0.25 13.13
C GLY A 108 -2.27 -1.00 13.85
N PHE A 109 -1.24 -0.85 14.68
CA PHE A 109 -0.67 -1.93 15.49
C PHE A 109 -1.61 -2.39 16.59
N ARG A 110 -2.32 -1.47 17.26
CA ARG A 110 -3.34 -1.79 18.26
C ARG A 110 -4.42 -2.68 17.65
N LEU A 111 -4.92 -2.33 16.45
CA LEU A 111 -5.94 -3.12 15.75
C LEU A 111 -5.43 -4.50 15.31
N LYS A 112 -4.16 -4.63 14.88
CA LYS A 112 -3.56 -5.95 14.62
C LYS A 112 -3.58 -6.82 15.89
N LYS A 113 -3.22 -6.25 17.05
CA LYS A 113 -3.22 -6.97 18.33
C LYS A 113 -4.64 -7.41 18.72
N VAL A 114 -5.62 -6.51 18.62
CA VAL A 114 -7.03 -6.83 18.90
C VAL A 114 -7.57 -7.89 17.95
N MET A 115 -7.15 -7.87 16.68
CA MET A 115 -7.49 -8.91 15.70
C MET A 115 -6.96 -10.30 16.14
N GLU A 116 -5.70 -10.38 16.58
CA GLU A 116 -5.09 -11.60 17.11
C GLU A 116 -5.78 -12.09 18.40
N GLU A 117 -6.12 -11.18 19.33
CA GLU A 117 -6.87 -11.48 20.56
C GLU A 117 -8.26 -12.05 20.27
N ASN A 118 -8.90 -11.59 19.18
CA ASN A 118 -10.17 -12.13 18.67
C ASN A 118 -10.00 -13.42 17.84
N ARG A 119 -8.82 -14.05 17.87
CA ARG A 119 -8.48 -15.29 17.14
C ARG A 119 -8.60 -15.16 15.62
N LEU A 120 -8.44 -13.96 15.09
CA LEU A 120 -8.33 -13.71 13.65
C LEU A 120 -6.84 -13.56 13.31
N ALA A 121 -6.33 -14.41 12.42
CA ALA A 121 -4.92 -14.35 12.01
C ALA A 121 -4.69 -13.18 11.03
N PRO A 122 -3.75 -12.25 11.30
CA PRO A 122 -3.32 -11.26 10.33
C PRO A 122 -2.84 -11.92 9.04
N ASP A 123 -3.24 -11.36 7.89
CA ASP A 123 -2.90 -11.88 6.57
C ASP A 123 -1.86 -10.99 5.86
N THR A 124 -1.46 -11.36 4.65
CA THR A 124 -0.51 -10.58 3.83
C THR A 124 -0.98 -9.14 3.62
N PHE A 125 -2.28 -8.86 3.57
CA PHE A 125 -2.79 -7.49 3.47
C PHE A 125 -2.58 -6.70 4.76
N THR A 126 -2.77 -7.32 5.93
CA THR A 126 -2.49 -6.69 7.23
C THR A 126 -1.04 -6.23 7.31
N TYR A 127 -0.09 -7.13 7.01
CA TYR A 127 1.33 -6.81 7.03
C TYR A 127 1.73 -5.81 5.96
N SER A 128 1.18 -5.91 4.74
CA SER A 128 1.43 -4.94 3.67
C SER A 128 1.05 -3.52 4.07
N ALA A 129 -0.09 -3.34 4.74
CA ALA A 129 -0.54 -2.04 5.22
C ALA A 129 0.42 -1.44 6.27
N LEU A 130 0.83 -2.24 7.26
CA LEU A 130 1.73 -1.81 8.33
C LEU A 130 3.13 -1.48 7.80
N ILE A 131 3.71 -2.36 6.96
CA ILE A 131 5.02 -2.15 6.33
C ILE A 131 5.01 -0.87 5.49
N ASN A 132 3.99 -0.67 4.66
CA ASN A 132 3.86 0.55 3.84
C ASN A 132 3.70 1.81 4.69
N GLY A 133 2.96 1.73 5.79
CA GLY A 133 2.85 2.81 6.76
C GLY A 133 4.21 3.18 7.37
N LEU A 134 4.93 2.19 7.89
CA LEU A 134 6.26 2.37 8.49
C LEU A 134 7.30 2.91 7.50
N CYS A 135 7.34 2.38 6.26
CA CYS A 135 8.25 2.90 5.23
C CYS A 135 7.97 4.37 4.87
N LYS A 136 6.69 4.79 4.87
CA LYS A 136 6.32 6.19 4.62
C LYS A 136 6.66 7.12 5.77
N ASP A 137 6.63 6.61 6.99
CA ASP A 137 7.04 7.32 8.21
C ASP A 137 8.57 7.36 8.40
N GLY A 138 9.34 6.70 7.52
CA GLY A 138 10.80 6.60 7.61
C GLY A 138 11.30 5.56 8.61
N ARG A 139 10.41 4.88 9.33
CA ARG A 139 10.70 3.82 10.32
C ARG A 139 11.01 2.48 9.63
N VAL A 140 12.02 2.47 8.78
CA VAL A 140 12.33 1.31 7.92
C VAL A 140 12.89 0.11 8.67
N ASP A 141 13.59 0.31 9.79
CA ASP A 141 14.10 -0.80 10.60
C ASP A 141 12.92 -1.57 11.23
N ASP A 142 11.91 -0.86 11.74
CA ASP A 142 10.65 -1.45 12.22
C ASP A 142 9.89 -2.15 11.07
N ALA A 143 9.90 -1.57 9.87
CA ALA A 143 9.28 -2.21 8.70
C ALA A 143 9.92 -3.55 8.37
N ASN A 144 11.25 -3.66 8.53
CA ASN A 144 11.98 -4.90 8.36
C ASN A 144 11.61 -5.93 9.44
N GLN A 145 11.46 -5.51 10.70
CA GLN A 145 11.02 -6.41 11.78
C GLN A 145 9.63 -6.98 11.51
N VAL A 146 8.69 -6.15 11.04
CA VAL A 146 7.34 -6.59 10.65
C VAL A 146 7.37 -7.55 9.46
N PHE A 147 8.31 -7.34 8.51
CA PHE A 147 8.54 -8.24 7.39
C PHE A 147 9.11 -9.61 7.82
N ASP A 148 9.99 -9.63 8.82
CA ASP A 148 10.49 -10.88 9.39
C ASP A 148 9.40 -11.58 10.22
N GLU A 149 8.56 -10.84 10.95
CA GLU A 149 7.39 -11.39 11.65
C GLU A 149 6.46 -12.14 10.69
N MET A 150 6.07 -11.53 9.56
CA MET A 150 5.22 -12.20 8.58
C MET A 150 5.89 -13.45 7.97
N SER A 151 7.20 -13.38 7.73
CA SER A 151 7.97 -14.49 7.17
C SER A 151 8.04 -15.67 8.15
N ASN A 152 8.25 -15.39 9.44
CA ASN A 152 8.28 -16.38 10.51
C ASN A 152 6.91 -17.03 10.75
N LYS A 153 5.82 -16.30 10.46
CA LYS A 153 4.45 -16.83 10.44
C LYS A 153 4.10 -17.63 9.18
N GLY A 154 5.06 -17.83 8.27
CA GLY A 154 4.86 -18.59 7.03
C GLY A 154 4.06 -17.86 5.95
N LEU A 155 3.82 -16.55 6.11
CA LEU A 155 3.12 -15.75 5.10
C LEU A 155 4.08 -15.37 3.98
N ALA A 156 3.69 -15.65 2.74
CA ALA A 156 4.44 -15.25 1.57
C ALA A 156 4.28 -13.73 1.32
N PRO A 157 5.38 -12.95 1.29
CA PRO A 157 5.32 -11.57 0.82
C PRO A 157 4.99 -11.51 -0.67
N ASN A 158 4.18 -10.53 -1.05
CA ASN A 158 3.89 -10.24 -2.45
C ASN A 158 4.84 -9.16 -3.01
N ASP A 159 4.79 -8.95 -4.33
CA ASP A 159 5.63 -7.99 -5.05
C ASP A 159 5.51 -6.56 -4.49
N VAL A 160 4.32 -6.20 -3.99
CA VAL A 160 4.06 -4.89 -3.39
C VAL A 160 4.88 -4.70 -2.11
N ILE A 161 4.98 -5.72 -1.25
CA ILE A 161 5.76 -5.65 0.00
C ILE A 161 7.24 -5.51 -0.31
N TYR A 162 7.78 -6.33 -1.22
CA TYR A 162 9.18 -6.24 -1.62
C TYR A 162 9.51 -4.86 -2.20
N THR A 163 8.70 -4.39 -3.14
CA THR A 163 8.89 -3.06 -3.76
C THR A 163 8.81 -1.95 -2.72
N THR A 164 7.87 -2.03 -1.78
CA THR A 164 7.70 -1.04 -0.71
C THR A 164 8.91 -0.97 0.21
N LEU A 165 9.39 -2.13 0.68
CA LEU A 165 10.57 -2.21 1.55
C LEU A 165 11.84 -1.78 0.81
N LEU A 166 12.06 -2.26 -0.42
CA LEU A 166 13.22 -1.86 -1.21
C LEU A 166 13.25 -0.35 -1.41
N ASN A 167 12.13 0.26 -1.81
CA ASN A 167 12.03 1.72 -1.93
C ASN A 167 12.24 2.43 -0.59
N GLY A 168 11.69 1.88 0.50
CA GLY A 168 11.88 2.38 1.86
C GLY A 168 13.35 2.38 2.27
N PHE A 169 14.02 1.23 2.19
CA PHE A 169 15.45 1.09 2.49
C PHE A 169 16.31 1.99 1.61
N CYS A 170 15.99 2.04 0.32
CA CYS A 170 16.70 2.87 -0.64
C CYS A 170 16.61 4.36 -0.29
N LYS A 171 15.41 4.87 0.02
CA LYS A 171 15.21 6.27 0.42
C LYS A 171 15.89 6.65 1.73
N ASN A 172 16.06 5.69 2.63
CA ASN A 172 16.67 5.89 3.94
C ASN A 172 18.15 5.48 3.98
N GLY A 173 18.78 5.24 2.82
CA GLY A 173 20.21 4.90 2.74
C GLY A 173 20.59 3.54 3.32
N LYS A 174 19.62 2.65 3.61
CA LYS A 174 19.82 1.32 4.18
C LYS A 174 20.23 0.31 3.10
N VAL A 175 21.37 0.55 2.46
CA VAL A 175 21.85 -0.22 1.29
C VAL A 175 22.01 -1.71 1.59
N SER A 176 22.58 -2.06 2.74
CA SER A 176 22.78 -3.46 3.14
C SER A 176 21.46 -4.24 3.25
N LEU A 177 20.44 -3.64 3.88
CA LEU A 177 19.11 -4.24 3.99
C LEU A 177 18.43 -4.37 2.61
N ALA A 178 18.59 -3.37 1.73
CA ALA A 178 18.06 -3.43 0.37
C ALA A 178 18.68 -4.59 -0.43
N MET A 179 20.00 -4.79 -0.33
CA MET A 179 20.69 -5.88 -1.03
C MET A 179 20.38 -7.26 -0.43
N GLU A 180 20.19 -7.35 0.89
CA GLU A 180 19.73 -8.58 1.53
C GLU A 180 18.31 -8.95 1.06
N LEU A 181 17.40 -7.99 1.07
CA LEU A 181 16.03 -8.18 0.62
C LEU A 181 15.97 -8.57 -0.87
N TYR A 182 16.83 -7.96 -1.70
CA TYR A 182 16.99 -8.33 -3.11
C TYR A 182 17.42 -9.79 -3.28
N ARG A 183 18.41 -10.26 -2.52
CA ARG A 183 18.83 -11.68 -2.54
C ARG A 183 17.71 -12.63 -2.09
N ARG A 184 16.98 -12.28 -1.02
CA ARG A 184 15.82 -13.06 -0.55
C ARG A 184 14.74 -13.16 -1.63
N LEU A 185 14.47 -12.08 -2.34
CA LEU A 185 13.52 -12.04 -3.46
C LEU A 185 13.95 -13.01 -4.57
N LEU A 186 15.22 -13.00 -4.96
CA LEU A 186 15.75 -13.93 -5.97
C LEU A 186 15.65 -15.40 -5.53
N MET A 187 15.97 -15.70 -4.27
CA MET A 187 15.85 -17.06 -3.73
C MET A 187 14.42 -17.59 -3.72
N LYS A 188 13.42 -16.70 -3.66
CA LYS A 188 11.99 -17.07 -3.75
C LYS A 188 11.51 -17.21 -5.19
N GLY A 189 12.38 -17.04 -6.19
CA GLY A 189 12.03 -17.16 -7.60
C GLY A 189 11.25 -15.97 -8.16
N VAL A 190 11.12 -14.89 -7.39
CA VAL A 190 10.51 -13.64 -7.88
C VAL A 190 11.50 -12.97 -8.82
N LYS A 191 11.02 -12.52 -9.98
CA LYS A 191 11.86 -11.87 -10.99
C LYS A 191 11.84 -10.36 -10.77
N PRO A 192 12.99 -9.71 -10.50
CA PRO A 192 13.06 -8.26 -10.45
C PRO A 192 12.70 -7.66 -11.80
N ASP A 193 11.95 -6.55 -11.78
CA ASP A 193 11.67 -5.75 -12.96
C ASP A 193 12.71 -4.64 -13.15
N LEU A 194 12.60 -3.90 -14.26
CA LEU A 194 13.48 -2.78 -14.57
C LEU A 194 13.45 -1.69 -13.48
N ILE A 195 12.29 -1.44 -12.88
CA ILE A 195 12.11 -0.41 -11.84
C ILE A 195 12.92 -0.77 -10.60
N MET A 196 12.90 -2.05 -10.19
CA MET A 196 13.68 -2.55 -9.07
C MET A 196 15.18 -2.43 -9.30
N TYR A 197 15.67 -2.83 -10.47
CA TYR A 197 17.09 -2.67 -10.83
C TYR A 197 17.51 -1.21 -10.80
N ASN A 198 16.76 -0.31 -11.44
CA ASN A 198 17.04 1.12 -11.44
C ASN A 198 17.06 1.71 -10.03
N THR A 199 16.16 1.26 -9.15
CA THR A 199 16.11 1.69 -7.75
C THR A 199 17.36 1.27 -6.98
N LEU A 200 17.79 0.02 -7.13
CA LEU A 200 18.99 -0.52 -6.47
C LEU A 200 20.27 0.13 -6.98
N ILE A 201 20.41 0.28 -8.30
CA ILE A 201 21.56 0.94 -8.95
C ILE A 201 21.70 2.37 -8.43
N ASN A 202 20.60 3.13 -8.36
CA ASN A 202 20.62 4.51 -7.84
C ASN A 202 21.13 4.59 -6.41
N VAL A 203 20.74 3.66 -5.55
CA VAL A 203 21.17 3.66 -4.15
C VAL A 203 22.60 3.18 -3.97
N LEU A 204 23.04 2.21 -4.77
CA LEU A 204 24.44 1.81 -4.79
C LEU A 204 25.33 2.96 -5.27
N CYS A 205 24.94 3.69 -6.33
CA CYS A 205 25.65 4.89 -6.77
C CYS A 205 25.72 5.96 -5.68
N LYS A 206 24.59 6.29 -5.02
CA LYS A 206 24.53 7.30 -3.96
C LYS A 206 25.32 6.94 -2.71
N SER A 207 25.54 5.64 -2.47
CA SER A 207 26.36 5.14 -1.35
C SER A 207 27.83 4.92 -1.71
N GLY A 208 28.25 5.27 -2.95
CA GLY A 208 29.61 5.07 -3.43
C GLY A 208 29.94 3.64 -3.87
N ASN A 209 28.97 2.71 -3.80
CA ASN A 209 29.14 1.30 -4.17
C ASN A 209 28.98 1.08 -5.68
N ILE A 210 29.75 1.81 -6.50
CA ILE A 210 29.60 1.85 -7.96
C ILE A 210 29.90 0.51 -8.62
N ILE A 211 30.82 -0.28 -8.04
CA ILE A 211 31.17 -1.61 -8.56
C ILE A 211 29.93 -2.51 -8.54
N GLU A 212 29.18 -2.53 -7.43
CA GLU A 212 27.96 -3.34 -7.35
C GLU A 212 26.83 -2.77 -8.20
N ALA A 213 26.75 -1.44 -8.35
CA ALA A 213 25.81 -0.83 -9.29
C ALA A 213 26.05 -1.33 -10.72
N ARG A 214 27.32 -1.45 -11.14
CA ARG A 214 27.70 -2.01 -12.44
C ARG A 214 27.35 -3.50 -12.56
N ASN A 215 27.64 -4.29 -11.52
CA ASN A 215 27.30 -5.71 -11.50
C ASN A 215 25.79 -5.93 -11.70
N LEU A 216 24.94 -5.09 -11.11
CA LEU A 216 23.49 -5.15 -11.32
C LEU A 216 23.08 -4.81 -12.77
N ILE A 217 23.78 -3.90 -13.45
CA ILE A 217 23.54 -3.58 -14.87
C ILE A 217 23.91 -4.77 -15.78
N ASP A 218 25.00 -5.44 -15.47
CA ASP A 218 25.41 -6.63 -16.21
C ASP A 218 24.45 -7.80 -15.94
N GLU A 219 24.02 -7.97 -14.69
CA GLU A 219 23.03 -8.99 -14.30
C GLU A 219 21.67 -8.78 -14.97
N MET A 220 21.15 -7.54 -15.01
CA MET A 220 19.87 -7.27 -15.68
C MET A 220 19.95 -7.57 -17.19
N SER A 221 21.11 -7.30 -17.81
CA SER A 221 21.36 -7.59 -19.22
C SER A 221 21.36 -9.10 -19.49
N LEU A 222 22.02 -9.89 -18.62
CA LEU A 222 22.01 -11.36 -18.69
C LEU A 222 20.61 -11.96 -18.52
N LYS A 223 19.74 -11.29 -17.76
CA LYS A 223 18.33 -11.68 -17.58
C LYS A 223 17.40 -11.19 -18.71
N GLY A 224 17.96 -10.57 -19.76
CA GLY A 224 17.21 -10.10 -20.93
C GLY A 224 16.48 -8.76 -20.73
N LEU A 225 16.74 -8.05 -19.64
CA LEU A 225 16.24 -6.69 -19.43
C LEU A 225 17.19 -5.70 -20.11
N LYS A 226 16.64 -4.74 -20.85
CA LYS A 226 17.43 -3.68 -21.47
C LYS A 226 17.55 -2.50 -20.50
N ALA A 227 18.78 -2.03 -20.28
CA ALA A 227 19.03 -0.79 -19.58
C ALA A 227 18.31 0.36 -20.30
N ASP A 228 17.66 1.22 -19.52
CA ASP A 228 16.97 2.38 -20.05
C ASP A 228 17.77 3.66 -19.77
N LYS A 229 17.17 4.79 -20.14
CA LYS A 229 17.75 6.10 -19.88
C LYS A 229 18.00 6.33 -18.40
N ILE A 230 17.11 5.88 -17.51
CA ILE A 230 17.27 6.04 -16.06
C ILE A 230 18.47 5.22 -15.58
N THR A 231 18.64 3.98 -16.05
CA THR A 231 19.81 3.16 -15.74
C THR A 231 21.11 3.88 -16.08
N TYR A 232 21.22 4.40 -17.31
CA TYR A 232 22.43 5.05 -17.79
C TYR A 232 22.72 6.40 -17.12
N THR A 233 21.72 7.26 -16.96
CA THR A 233 21.92 8.56 -16.28
C THR A 233 22.35 8.36 -14.84
N THR A 234 21.76 7.38 -14.15
CA THR A 234 22.05 7.06 -12.75
C THR A 234 23.49 6.58 -12.55
N ILE A 235 23.99 5.69 -13.41
CA ILE A 235 25.37 5.19 -13.27
C ILE A 235 26.41 6.25 -13.71
N ILE A 236 26.08 7.09 -14.71
CA ILE A 236 26.93 8.22 -15.12
C ILE A 236 27.07 9.22 -13.98
N ASP A 237 25.94 9.61 -13.36
CA ASP A 237 25.94 10.49 -12.18
C ASP A 237 26.74 9.88 -11.02
N GLY A 238 26.58 8.57 -10.78
CA GLY A 238 27.39 7.82 -9.82
C GLY A 238 28.90 7.97 -10.09
N TYR A 239 29.36 7.64 -11.29
CA TYR A 239 30.79 7.77 -11.65
C TYR A 239 31.32 9.20 -11.55
N CYS A 240 30.51 10.19 -11.93
CA CYS A 240 30.86 11.60 -11.77
C CYS A 240 31.08 11.97 -10.29
N LYS A 241 30.19 11.53 -9.40
CA LYS A 241 30.28 11.79 -7.95
C LYS A 241 31.47 11.10 -7.29
N ASP A 242 31.90 9.96 -7.82
CA ASP A 242 33.10 9.23 -7.38
C ASP A 242 34.39 9.72 -8.04
N GLY A 243 34.33 10.79 -8.87
CA GLY A 243 35.48 11.38 -9.54
C GLY A 243 36.02 10.59 -10.74
N LYS A 244 35.35 9.51 -11.14
CA LYS A 244 35.77 8.61 -12.22
C LYS A 244 35.19 9.05 -13.58
N LEU A 245 35.61 10.23 -14.04
CA LEU A 245 35.08 10.86 -15.25
C LEU A 245 35.28 10.01 -16.52
N ASP A 246 36.40 9.30 -16.65
CA ASP A 246 36.67 8.45 -17.82
C ASP A 246 35.64 7.32 -17.96
N ALA A 247 35.30 6.67 -16.84
CA ALA A 247 34.27 5.64 -16.80
C ALA A 247 32.88 6.22 -17.10
N ALA A 248 32.56 7.41 -16.59
CA ALA A 248 31.31 8.11 -16.92
C ALA A 248 31.20 8.39 -18.43
N LEU A 249 32.29 8.84 -19.07
CA LEU A 249 32.35 9.09 -20.51
C LEU A 249 32.23 7.82 -21.34
N GLU A 250 32.81 6.71 -20.88
CA GLU A 250 32.68 5.40 -21.53
C GLU A 250 31.23 4.92 -21.51
N ILE A 251 30.57 4.98 -20.36
CA ILE A 251 29.15 4.61 -20.25
C ILE A 251 28.27 5.51 -21.12
N ARG A 252 28.55 6.82 -21.17
CA ARG A 252 27.85 7.75 -22.07
C ARG A 252 28.02 7.38 -23.55
N LYS A 253 29.19 6.93 -23.97
CA LYS A 253 29.42 6.43 -25.35
C LYS A 253 28.63 5.15 -25.61
N ARG A 254 28.54 4.24 -24.64
CA ARG A 254 27.71 3.02 -24.74
C ARG A 254 26.23 3.37 -24.89
N MET A 255 25.70 4.25 -24.03
CA MET A 255 24.31 4.73 -24.10
C MET A 255 23.94 5.27 -25.49
N LYS A 256 24.82 6.07 -26.11
CA LYS A 256 24.61 6.57 -27.48
C LYS A 256 24.63 5.48 -28.54
N ARG A 257 25.53 4.50 -28.44
CA ARG A 257 25.59 3.35 -29.37
C ARG A 257 24.32 2.50 -29.32
N GLU A 258 23.69 2.42 -28.15
CA GLU A 258 22.41 1.72 -27.97
C GLU A 258 21.19 2.57 -28.37
N GLY A 259 21.40 3.76 -28.94
CA GLY A 259 20.34 4.63 -29.47
C GLY A 259 19.54 5.38 -28.41
N ILE A 260 20.07 5.52 -27.19
CA ILE A 260 19.40 6.20 -26.09
C ILE A 260 19.94 7.63 -25.98
N GLU A 261 19.09 8.63 -26.23
CA GLU A 261 19.46 10.05 -26.14
C GLU A 261 19.16 10.64 -24.75
N LEU A 262 20.06 11.51 -24.28
CA LEU A 262 19.83 12.33 -23.08
C LEU A 262 18.97 13.54 -23.50
N ASP A 263 17.87 13.79 -22.78
CA ASP A 263 17.31 15.14 -22.76
C ASP A 263 18.15 16.01 -21.82
N ASN A 264 18.13 17.32 -22.07
CA ASN A 264 19.03 18.30 -21.46
C ASN A 264 18.82 18.54 -19.94
N VAL A 265 18.18 17.63 -19.20
CA VAL A 265 17.87 17.79 -17.76
C VAL A 265 18.92 17.11 -16.86
N ALA A 266 19.96 16.49 -17.43
CA ALA A 266 21.01 15.79 -16.66
C ALA A 266 22.14 16.69 -16.10
N TYR A 267 22.02 18.02 -16.17
CA TYR A 267 23.02 18.97 -15.64
C TYR A 267 22.35 20.11 -14.84
N THR A 268 21.80 19.79 -13.66
CA THR A 268 21.52 20.73 -12.56
C THR A 268 21.53 19.97 -11.26
#